data_AF-A0A314KKE2-F1
#
_entry.id   AF-A0A314KKE2-F1
#
_cell.length_a   1.000
_cell.length_b   1.000
_cell.length_c   1.000
_cell.angle_alpha   90.00
_cell.angle_beta   90.00
_cell.angle_gamma   90.00
#
_symmetry.space_group_name_H-M   'P 1'
#
loop_
_entity.id
_entity.type
_entity.pdbx_description
1 polymer ?
#
loop_
_entity_poly.entity_id
_entity_poly.type
_entity_poly.pdbx_seq_one_letter_code
_entity_poly.pdbx_strand_id
1 'polypeptide(L)'
;MKISPFLRVRVIPVFHLKNTSMELKKFLSIHILCVLVFVGFIYYVTIFIFLDGSLSLQSSAGSLHALIFTLVASLCVFSFFVCVLKDPGGVPSSYLPDVEDHEASDQESKRSGLLKKQCDKCSAYKPPRAHHCRVCRRCILRMDHHCAWINNCVGHRNYKAFVTLVFYATIASTYSLIILISSALHKDWDFDEVTPIKLFYIATGVVIFGLSLTLGTLLGWHIYLTIHNMTTIEYYEGKRAAWLASKSGLNYRHLYDVGAYKNISLVLGPSMLKWLCPNAVSHIKDGLSFPTSREYS
;
A
#
# COMPACT_ATOMS: atom_id res chain seq x y z
N MET A 1 -14.13 -46.67 42.69
CA MET A 1 -15.36 -46.47 41.90
C MET A 1 -16.15 -45.35 42.60
N LYS A 2 -16.36 -44.14 42.09
CA LYS A 2 -16.35 -43.59 40.72
C LYS A 2 -15.66 -42.21 40.71
N ILE A 3 -14.88 -41.99 39.67
CA ILE A 3 -14.39 -40.67 39.24
C ILE A 3 -15.49 -40.05 38.38
N SER A 4 -15.83 -38.78 38.56
CA SER A 4 -16.59 -37.99 37.57
C SER A 4 -15.74 -36.80 37.11
N PRO A 5 -15.60 -36.55 35.80
CA PRO A 5 -14.76 -35.49 35.25
C PRO A 5 -15.51 -34.16 35.24
N PHE A 6 -14.96 -33.14 35.90
CA PHE A 6 -15.42 -31.77 35.72
C PHE A 6 -14.99 -31.25 34.33
N LEU A 7 -15.95 -30.66 33.63
CA LEU A 7 -15.85 -29.98 32.35
C LEU A 7 -14.55 -29.16 32.20
N ARG A 8 -13.75 -29.47 31.17
CA ARG A 8 -12.86 -28.46 30.57
C ARG A 8 -13.72 -27.43 29.86
N VAL A 9 -14.03 -26.34 30.54
CA VAL A 9 -14.45 -25.11 29.87
C VAL A 9 -13.27 -24.64 29.03
N ARG A 10 -13.38 -24.74 27.70
CA ARG A 10 -12.47 -24.06 26.77
C ARG A 10 -12.62 -22.56 26.99
N VAL A 11 -11.71 -21.96 27.75
CA VAL A 11 -11.54 -20.51 27.78
C VAL A 11 -11.03 -20.12 26.39
N ILE A 12 -11.95 -19.67 25.53
CA ILE A 12 -11.58 -19.05 24.25
C ILE A 12 -10.83 -17.77 24.62
N PRO A 13 -9.59 -17.56 24.15
CA PRO A 13 -8.82 -16.38 24.54
C PRO A 13 -9.54 -15.11 24.06
N VAL A 14 -9.85 -14.22 24.99
CA VAL A 14 -10.52 -12.92 24.77
C VAL A 14 -9.80 -12.05 23.73
N PHE A 15 -8.48 -12.26 23.56
CA PHE A 15 -7.68 -11.65 22.49
C PHE A 15 -8.17 -12.00 21.08
N HIS A 16 -8.61 -13.24 20.86
CA HIS A 16 -9.02 -13.70 19.53
C HIS A 16 -10.37 -13.11 19.11
N LEU A 17 -11.28 -12.93 20.07
CA LEU A 17 -12.60 -12.30 19.88
C LEU A 17 -12.50 -10.78 19.64
N LYS A 18 -11.56 -10.10 20.31
CA LYS A 18 -11.31 -8.67 20.08
C LYS A 18 -10.78 -8.41 18.67
N ASN A 19 -9.87 -9.29 18.21
CA ASN A 19 -9.28 -9.20 16.89
C ASN A 19 -10.31 -9.44 15.76
N THR A 20 -11.17 -10.46 15.88
CA THR A 20 -12.24 -10.71 14.90
C THR A 20 -13.27 -9.58 14.85
N SER A 21 -13.62 -8.98 15.98
CA SER A 21 -14.55 -7.83 16.02
C SER A 21 -13.99 -6.57 15.34
N MET A 22 -12.67 -6.34 15.43
CA MET A 22 -12.01 -5.19 14.79
C MET A 22 -11.83 -5.41 13.29
N GLU A 23 -11.47 -6.62 12.86
CA GLU A 23 -11.40 -6.96 11.44
C GLU A 23 -12.79 -6.87 10.78
N LEU A 24 -13.84 -7.38 11.42
CA LEU A 24 -15.22 -7.27 10.92
C LEU A 24 -15.67 -5.80 10.77
N LYS A 25 -15.33 -4.93 11.73
CA LYS A 25 -15.60 -3.49 11.64
C LYS A 25 -14.83 -2.80 10.52
N LYS A 26 -13.62 -3.27 10.18
CA LYS A 26 -12.90 -2.76 9.00
C LYS A 26 -13.63 -3.14 7.72
N PHE A 27 -14.05 -4.40 7.58
CA PHE A 27 -14.78 -4.89 6.39
C PHE A 27 -16.11 -4.18 6.15
N LEU A 28 -16.82 -3.82 7.24
CA LEU A 28 -18.06 -3.03 7.16
C LEU A 28 -17.81 -1.52 6.99
N SER A 29 -16.55 -1.08 6.83
CA SER A 29 -16.26 0.32 6.51
C SER A 29 -16.81 0.66 5.13
N ILE A 30 -17.55 1.76 5.06
CA ILE A 30 -18.12 2.27 3.82
C ILE A 30 -17.07 2.41 2.71
N HIS A 31 -15.83 2.79 3.06
CA HIS A 31 -14.75 2.93 2.08
C HIS A 31 -14.40 1.59 1.43
N ILE A 32 -14.31 0.51 2.21
CA ILE A 32 -13.98 -0.82 1.68
C ILE A 32 -15.11 -1.33 0.79
N LEU A 33 -16.35 -1.17 1.24
CA LEU A 33 -17.52 -1.57 0.45
C LEU A 33 -17.58 -0.79 -0.87
N CYS A 34 -17.36 0.52 -0.85
CA CYS A 34 -17.29 1.34 -2.07
C CYS A 34 -16.21 0.85 -3.04
N VAL A 35 -15.01 0.52 -2.54
CA VAL A 35 -13.94 -0.03 -3.38
C VAL A 35 -14.32 -1.37 -4.00
N LEU A 36 -14.90 -2.29 -3.21
CA LEU A 36 -15.30 -3.61 -3.71
C LEU A 36 -16.43 -3.53 -4.74
N VAL A 37 -17.43 -2.67 -4.51
CA VAL A 37 -18.51 -2.41 -5.48
C VAL A 37 -17.94 -1.80 -6.75
N PHE A 38 -17.04 -0.83 -6.65
CA PHE A 38 -16.43 -0.19 -7.81
C PHE A 38 -15.57 -1.17 -8.62
N VAL A 39 -14.73 -1.98 -7.96
CA VAL A 39 -13.94 -3.03 -8.64
C VAL A 39 -14.85 -4.07 -9.30
N GLY A 40 -15.92 -4.48 -8.63
CA GLY A 40 -16.93 -5.40 -9.18
C GLY A 40 -17.64 -4.82 -10.40
N PHE A 41 -18.01 -3.54 -10.36
CA PHE A 41 -18.60 -2.82 -11.49
C PHE A 41 -17.63 -2.78 -12.69
N ILE A 42 -16.38 -2.34 -12.49
CA ILE A 42 -15.37 -2.30 -13.56
C ILE A 42 -15.12 -3.70 -14.13
N TYR A 43 -15.07 -4.72 -13.27
CA TYR A 43 -14.93 -6.11 -13.71
C TYR A 43 -16.09 -6.54 -14.61
N TYR A 44 -17.33 -6.31 -14.15
CA TYR A 44 -18.53 -6.66 -14.88
C TYR A 44 -18.60 -6.00 -16.26
N VAL A 45 -18.42 -4.67 -16.33
CA VAL A 45 -18.49 -3.95 -17.62
C VAL A 45 -17.37 -4.37 -18.56
N THR A 46 -16.17 -4.66 -18.04
CA THR A 46 -15.05 -5.09 -18.88
C THR A 46 -15.32 -6.44 -19.53
N ILE A 47 -15.80 -7.42 -18.76
CA ILE A 47 -16.01 -8.79 -19.25
C ILE A 47 -17.30 -8.89 -20.08
N PHE A 48 -18.42 -8.45 -19.54
CA PHE A 48 -19.75 -8.76 -20.11
C PHE A 48 -20.27 -7.70 -21.08
N ILE A 49 -19.70 -6.49 -21.10
CA ILE A 49 -20.12 -5.44 -22.03
C ILE A 49 -19.04 -5.21 -23.08
N PHE A 50 -17.82 -4.87 -22.66
CA PHE A 50 -16.78 -4.49 -23.61
C PHE A 50 -16.16 -5.69 -24.33
N LEU A 51 -15.71 -6.70 -23.59
CA LEU A 51 -15.03 -7.87 -24.15
C LEU A 51 -16.00 -8.77 -24.94
N ASP A 52 -17.16 -9.11 -24.35
CA ASP A 52 -18.17 -9.91 -25.05
C ASP A 52 -18.70 -9.18 -26.29
N GLY A 53 -18.90 -7.87 -26.19
CA GLY A 53 -19.33 -7.04 -27.32
C GLY A 53 -18.30 -6.91 -28.45
N SER A 54 -17.00 -7.12 -28.18
CA SER A 54 -15.94 -6.98 -29.20
C SER A 54 -15.47 -8.31 -29.78
N LEU A 55 -15.23 -9.31 -28.94
CA LEU A 55 -14.57 -10.58 -29.32
C LEU A 55 -15.45 -11.81 -29.05
N SER A 56 -16.60 -11.65 -28.40
CA SER A 56 -17.45 -12.71 -27.83
C SER A 56 -16.70 -13.63 -26.84
N LEU A 57 -17.29 -13.88 -25.68
CA LEU A 57 -16.73 -14.80 -24.70
C LEU A 57 -16.65 -16.25 -25.21
N GLN A 58 -17.47 -16.62 -26.20
CA GLN A 58 -17.45 -17.96 -26.81
C GLN A 58 -16.25 -18.17 -27.75
N SER A 59 -15.58 -17.11 -28.20
CA SER A 59 -14.37 -17.24 -29.01
C SER A 59 -13.16 -17.61 -28.13
N SER A 60 -12.18 -18.29 -28.72
CA SER A 60 -10.93 -18.63 -28.03
C SER A 60 -10.17 -17.38 -27.56
N ALA A 61 -10.17 -16.32 -28.38
CA ALA A 61 -9.56 -15.04 -28.04
C ALA A 61 -10.30 -14.35 -26.88
N GLY A 62 -11.63 -14.23 -26.95
CA GLY A 62 -12.44 -13.63 -25.90
C GLY A 62 -12.30 -14.37 -24.57
N SER A 63 -12.38 -15.71 -24.59
CA SER A 63 -12.13 -16.55 -23.42
C SER A 63 -10.73 -16.35 -22.83
N LEU A 64 -9.68 -16.25 -23.67
CA LEU A 64 -8.32 -16.01 -23.20
C LEU A 64 -8.16 -14.64 -22.53
N HIS A 65 -8.69 -13.58 -23.14
CA HIS A 65 -8.70 -12.24 -22.55
C HIS A 65 -9.48 -12.20 -21.23
N ALA A 66 -10.62 -12.90 -21.15
CA ALA A 66 -11.41 -13.01 -19.93
C ALA A 66 -10.63 -13.71 -18.81
N LEU A 67 -9.92 -14.79 -19.13
CA LEU A 67 -9.06 -15.50 -18.19
C LEU A 67 -7.93 -14.60 -17.68
N ILE A 68 -7.20 -13.94 -18.58
CA ILE A 68 -6.08 -13.04 -18.22
C ILE A 68 -6.59 -11.90 -17.32
N PHE A 69 -7.67 -11.23 -17.73
CA PHE A 69 -8.23 -10.12 -16.96
C PHE A 69 -8.72 -10.58 -15.58
N THR A 70 -9.36 -11.75 -15.51
CA THR A 70 -9.82 -12.34 -14.24
C THR A 70 -8.67 -12.70 -13.31
N LEU A 71 -7.55 -13.21 -13.84
CA LEU A 71 -6.35 -13.47 -13.05
C LEU A 71 -5.75 -12.17 -12.48
N VAL A 72 -5.61 -11.12 -13.30
CA VAL A 72 -5.10 -9.82 -12.84
C VAL A 72 -6.05 -9.20 -11.80
N ALA A 73 -7.36 -9.21 -12.05
CA ALA A 73 -8.36 -8.71 -11.11
C ALA A 73 -8.32 -9.47 -9.77
N SER A 74 -8.16 -10.80 -9.82
CA SER A 74 -8.04 -11.64 -8.62
C SER A 74 -6.78 -11.31 -7.82
N LEU A 75 -5.63 -11.10 -8.49
CA LEU A 75 -4.38 -10.68 -7.83
C LEU A 75 -4.48 -9.27 -7.22
N CYS A 76 -5.21 -8.37 -7.89
CA CYS A 76 -5.52 -7.03 -7.37
C CYS A 76 -6.36 -7.12 -6.09
N VAL A 77 -7.49 -7.84 -6.12
CA VAL A 77 -8.39 -8.04 -4.97
C VAL A 77 -7.67 -8.77 -3.83
N PHE A 78 -6.86 -9.78 -4.14
CA PHE A 78 -6.03 -10.46 -3.14
C PHE A 78 -5.06 -9.49 -2.45
N SER A 79 -4.32 -8.70 -3.23
CA SER A 79 -3.39 -7.70 -2.70
C SER A 79 -4.11 -6.62 -1.88
N PHE A 80 -5.33 -6.23 -2.29
CA PHE A 80 -6.19 -5.31 -1.55
C PHE A 80 -6.51 -5.86 -0.16
N PHE A 81 -6.98 -7.11 -0.07
CA PHE A 81 -7.26 -7.73 1.22
C PHE A 81 -6.02 -7.88 2.10
N VAL A 82 -4.86 -8.19 1.53
CA VAL A 82 -3.60 -8.20 2.29
C VAL A 82 -3.32 -6.81 2.88
N CYS A 83 -3.55 -5.72 2.15
CA CYS A 83 -3.35 -4.36 2.65
C CYS A 83 -4.32 -3.98 3.78
N VAL A 84 -5.60 -4.36 3.65
CA VAL A 84 -6.66 -4.10 4.64
C VAL A 84 -6.39 -4.84 5.95
N LEU A 85 -6.06 -6.12 5.84
CA LEU A 85 -5.96 -7.05 6.97
C LEU A 85 -4.64 -6.94 7.72
N LYS A 86 -3.54 -6.64 7.01
CA LYS A 86 -2.21 -6.70 7.60
C LYS A 86 -1.96 -5.50 8.51
N ASP A 87 -1.46 -5.79 9.72
CA ASP A 87 -0.99 -4.74 10.62
C ASP A 87 0.17 -3.97 9.94
N PRO A 88 0.10 -2.63 9.83
CA PRO A 88 1.14 -1.83 9.19
C PRO A 88 2.47 -1.76 9.94
N GLY A 89 2.54 -2.26 11.17
CA GLY A 89 3.71 -2.21 12.04
C GLY A 89 3.56 -1.14 13.12
N GLY A 90 2.97 -1.51 14.25
CA GLY A 90 2.97 -0.64 15.44
C GLY A 90 4.33 -0.59 16.14
N VAL A 91 4.66 0.57 16.72
CA VAL A 91 5.83 0.68 17.62
C VAL A 91 5.59 -0.15 18.88
N PRO A 92 6.49 -1.07 19.27
CA PRO A 92 6.39 -1.80 20.53
C PRO A 92 6.44 -0.85 21.73
N SER A 93 5.63 -1.09 22.76
CA SER A 93 5.63 -0.28 23.99
C SER A 93 6.94 -0.39 24.78
N SER A 94 7.69 -1.48 24.59
CA SER A 94 9.01 -1.70 25.18
C SER A 94 10.15 -1.03 24.41
N TYR A 95 9.86 -0.32 23.32
CA TYR A 95 10.92 0.34 22.55
C TYR A 95 11.58 1.44 23.39
N LEU A 96 12.88 1.29 23.59
CA LEU A 96 13.76 2.28 24.17
C LEU A 96 14.85 2.61 23.15
N PRO A 97 15.21 3.89 22.95
CA PRO A 97 16.33 4.24 22.10
C PRO A 97 17.63 3.76 22.73
N ASP A 98 18.54 3.21 21.93
CA ASP A 98 19.93 2.98 22.37
C ASP A 98 20.56 4.32 22.72
N VAL A 99 21.07 4.42 23.95
CA VAL A 99 21.71 5.63 24.49
C VAL A 99 23.22 5.57 24.35
N GLU A 100 23.79 4.44 23.95
CA GLU A 100 25.21 4.15 24.19
C GLU A 100 26.22 4.71 23.17
N ASP A 101 25.86 5.03 21.92
CA ASP A 101 26.85 5.49 20.95
C ASP A 101 26.81 7.01 20.72
N HIS A 102 27.65 7.73 21.47
CA HIS A 102 28.56 8.80 21.03
C HIS A 102 28.89 9.73 22.22
N GLU A 103 30.16 9.71 22.61
CA GLU A 103 30.83 10.74 23.40
C GLU A 103 30.94 12.05 22.60
N ALA A 104 29.81 12.71 22.34
CA ALA A 104 29.76 14.08 21.83
C ALA A 104 29.21 15.01 22.93
N SER A 105 29.88 16.14 23.11
CA SER A 105 30.08 16.91 24.33
C SER A 105 28.89 17.66 24.92
N ASP A 106 27.72 17.70 24.30
CA ASP A 106 26.67 18.63 24.73
C ASP A 106 25.38 17.92 25.15
N GLN A 107 25.12 17.86 26.45
CA GLN A 107 23.88 17.31 27.04
C GLN A 107 22.60 17.92 26.45
N GLU A 108 22.64 19.18 26.02
CA GLU A 108 21.50 19.91 25.46
C GLU A 108 21.16 19.45 24.02
N SER A 109 22.18 19.08 23.23
CA SER A 109 22.01 18.47 21.91
C SER A 109 21.44 17.05 22.01
N LYS A 110 21.89 16.25 22.99
CA LYS A 110 21.32 14.94 23.31
C LYS A 110 19.87 15.04 23.76
N ARG A 111 19.53 15.99 24.65
CA ARG A 111 18.17 16.19 25.17
C ARG A 111 17.20 16.64 24.07
N SER A 112 17.60 17.58 23.22
CA SER A 112 16.79 18.03 22.08
C SER A 112 16.59 16.94 21.01
N GLY A 113 17.62 16.11 20.78
CA GLY A 113 17.54 14.93 19.92
C GLY A 113 16.61 13.83 20.47
N LEU A 114 16.63 13.57 21.78
CA LEU A 114 15.75 12.62 22.46
C LEU A 114 14.29 13.10 22.48
N LEU A 115 14.07 14.40 22.73
CA LEU A 115 12.74 15.02 22.70
C LEU A 115 12.10 14.91 21.30
N LYS A 116 12.88 15.09 20.23
CA LYS A 116 12.39 14.87 18.84
C LYS A 116 11.94 13.42 18.59
N LYS A 117 12.54 12.46 19.30
CA LYS A 117 12.22 11.03 19.20
C LYS A 117 11.03 10.62 20.06
N GLN A 118 10.41 11.49 20.86
CA GLN A 118 9.20 11.12 21.62
C GLN A 118 7.91 11.44 20.84
N CYS A 119 6.86 10.66 21.09
CA CYS A 119 5.50 10.99 20.66
C CYS A 119 4.68 11.44 21.86
N ASP A 120 4.30 12.71 21.91
CA ASP A 120 3.50 13.26 23.02
C ASP A 120 2.17 12.53 23.19
N LYS A 121 1.52 12.19 22.06
CA LYS A 121 0.20 11.52 22.04
C LYS A 121 0.23 10.08 22.52
N CYS A 122 1.35 9.39 22.31
CA CYS A 122 1.52 8.00 22.75
C CYS A 122 2.29 7.91 24.07
N SER A 123 2.86 9.03 24.55
CA SER A 123 3.79 9.08 25.68
C SER A 123 4.92 8.04 25.60
N ALA A 124 5.42 7.79 24.39
CA ALA A 124 6.40 6.74 24.11
C ALA A 124 7.46 7.20 23.10
N TYR A 125 8.63 6.56 23.12
CA TYR A 125 9.68 6.80 22.14
C TYR A 125 9.29 6.26 20.76
N LYS A 126 9.73 6.96 19.71
CA LYS A 126 9.55 6.62 18.30
C LYS A 126 10.89 6.14 17.74
N PRO A 127 10.93 4.94 17.16
CA PRO A 127 12.04 4.52 16.32
C PRO A 127 12.25 5.47 15.13
N PRO A 128 13.42 5.44 14.48
CA PRO A 128 13.63 6.14 13.23
C PRO A 128 12.52 5.83 12.21
N ARG A 129 12.13 6.83 11.42
CA ARG A 129 11.09 6.71 10.37
C ARG A 129 9.66 6.43 10.88
N ALA A 130 9.45 6.37 12.19
CA ALA A 130 8.12 6.14 12.75
C ALA A 130 7.35 7.46 12.96
N HIS A 131 6.07 7.48 12.58
CA HIS A 131 5.20 8.64 12.74
C HIS A 131 3.87 8.27 13.40
N HIS A 132 3.28 9.22 14.14
CA HIS A 132 1.97 9.04 14.76
C HIS A 132 0.84 9.27 13.75
N CYS A 133 0.04 8.24 13.50
CA CYS A 133 -1.17 8.39 12.72
C CYS A 133 -2.36 8.76 13.62
N ARG A 134 -2.97 9.91 13.36
CA ARG A 134 -4.13 10.39 14.14
C ARG A 134 -5.37 9.50 13.98
N VAL A 135 -5.55 8.92 12.80
CA VAL A 135 -6.69 8.03 12.50
C VAL A 135 -6.51 6.68 13.20
N CYS A 136 -5.34 6.07 13.08
CA CYS A 136 -5.03 4.81 13.76
C CYS A 136 -4.73 4.96 15.27
N ARG A 137 -4.55 6.21 15.76
CA ARG A 137 -4.25 6.57 17.15
C ARG A 137 -3.04 5.84 17.75
N ARG A 138 -2.00 5.63 16.93
CA ARG A 138 -0.74 5.01 17.36
C ARG A 138 0.40 5.41 16.44
N CYS A 139 1.63 5.18 16.90
CA CYS A 139 2.82 5.29 16.06
C CYS A 139 2.94 4.07 15.13
N ILE A 140 3.22 4.35 13.85
CA ILE A 140 3.42 3.37 12.79
C ILE A 140 4.89 3.39 12.38
N LEU A 141 5.53 2.23 12.36
CA LEU A 141 6.90 2.01 11.89
C LEU A 141 6.98 2.31 10.39
N ARG A 142 8.02 3.03 9.97
CA ARG A 142 8.24 3.46 8.57
C ARG A 142 6.93 3.91 7.91
N MET A 143 6.24 4.84 8.57
CA MET A 143 4.92 5.28 8.12
C MET A 143 5.05 6.00 6.77
N ASP A 144 4.23 5.60 5.81
CA ASP A 144 4.11 6.31 4.54
C ASP A 144 2.92 7.27 4.57
N HIS A 145 1.71 6.72 4.72
CA HIS A 145 0.49 7.50 4.83
C HIS A 145 -0.63 6.67 5.47
N HIS A 146 -1.73 7.35 5.82
CA HIS A 146 -2.99 6.67 6.11
C HIS A 146 -3.84 6.66 4.84
N CYS A 147 -4.24 5.48 4.38
CA CYS A 147 -5.01 5.32 3.15
C CYS A 147 -6.45 4.98 3.49
N ALA A 148 -7.36 5.91 3.19
CA ALA A 148 -8.80 5.72 3.42
C ALA A 148 -9.38 4.56 2.60
N TRP A 149 -8.87 4.34 1.38
CA TRP A 149 -9.34 3.30 0.45
C TRP A 149 -9.15 1.87 0.97
N ILE A 150 -8.07 1.63 1.73
CA ILE A 150 -7.84 0.34 2.42
C ILE A 150 -8.24 0.39 3.90
N ASN A 151 -8.74 1.54 4.37
CA ASN A 151 -9.07 1.82 5.77
C ASN A 151 -7.94 1.40 6.75
N ASN A 152 -6.69 1.66 6.37
CA ASN A 152 -5.51 1.24 7.11
C ASN A 152 -4.33 2.18 6.83
N CYS A 153 -3.34 2.19 7.72
CA CYS A 153 -2.06 2.81 7.39
C CYS A 153 -1.28 1.95 6.40
N VAL A 154 -0.47 2.62 5.59
CA VAL A 154 0.63 2.01 4.85
C VAL A 154 1.91 2.29 5.63
N GLY A 155 2.56 1.23 6.09
CA GLY A 155 3.76 1.30 6.93
C GLY A 155 4.69 0.13 6.66
N HIS A 156 5.68 -0.06 7.54
CA HIS A 156 6.76 -1.03 7.38
C HIS A 156 6.30 -2.43 6.95
N ARG A 157 5.25 -2.98 7.59
CA ARG A 157 4.85 -4.38 7.42
C ARG A 157 3.94 -4.65 6.22
N ASN A 158 3.30 -3.61 5.66
CA ASN A 158 2.36 -3.76 4.54
C ASN A 158 2.70 -2.89 3.31
N TYR A 159 3.77 -2.08 3.34
CA TYR A 159 4.19 -1.25 2.21
C TYR A 159 4.38 -2.06 0.92
N LYS A 160 5.02 -3.24 1.00
CA LYS A 160 5.17 -4.15 -0.15
C LYS A 160 3.82 -4.53 -0.74
N ALA A 161 2.88 -4.97 0.10
CA ALA A 161 1.54 -5.35 -0.36
C ALA A 161 0.82 -4.16 -1.02
N PHE A 162 1.01 -2.94 -0.51
CA PHE A 162 0.45 -1.73 -1.09
C PHE A 162 1.03 -1.43 -2.47
N VAL A 163 2.35 -1.50 -2.65
CA VAL A 163 2.97 -1.32 -3.98
C VAL A 163 2.48 -2.39 -4.96
N THR A 164 2.36 -3.65 -4.52
CA THR A 164 1.80 -4.74 -5.33
C THR A 164 0.33 -4.51 -5.70
N LEU A 165 -0.49 -4.01 -4.76
CA LEU A 165 -1.88 -3.63 -5.03
C LEU A 165 -1.96 -2.55 -6.12
N VAL A 166 -1.22 -1.46 -5.97
CA VAL A 166 -1.22 -0.34 -6.94
C VAL A 166 -0.74 -0.83 -8.31
N PHE A 167 0.25 -1.73 -8.36
CA PHE A 167 0.71 -2.35 -9.59
C PHE A 167 -0.39 -3.15 -10.30
N TYR A 168 -1.03 -4.10 -9.62
CA TYR A 168 -2.11 -4.89 -10.24
C TYR A 168 -3.34 -4.06 -10.58
N ALA A 169 -3.67 -3.04 -9.77
CA ALA A 169 -4.76 -2.11 -10.06
C ALA A 169 -4.47 -1.26 -11.31
N THR A 170 -3.22 -0.83 -11.51
CA THR A 170 -2.78 -0.11 -12.71
C THR A 170 -2.87 -0.98 -13.96
N ILE A 171 -2.45 -2.25 -13.86
CA ILE A 171 -2.59 -3.21 -14.97
C ILE A 171 -4.06 -3.46 -15.27
N ALA A 172 -4.88 -3.75 -14.26
CA ALA A 172 -6.31 -4.03 -14.45
C ALA A 172 -7.04 -2.85 -15.11
N SER A 173 -6.85 -1.62 -14.59
CA SER A 173 -7.50 -0.43 -15.16
C SER A 173 -7.03 -0.14 -16.58
N THR A 174 -5.72 -0.21 -16.85
CA THR A 174 -5.18 -0.01 -18.21
C THR A 174 -5.67 -1.09 -19.18
N TYR A 175 -5.74 -2.35 -18.75
CA TYR A 175 -6.27 -3.44 -19.57
C TYR A 175 -7.76 -3.21 -19.89
N SER A 176 -8.55 -2.84 -18.88
CA SER A 176 -9.97 -2.48 -19.05
C SER A 176 -10.15 -1.33 -20.05
N LEU A 177 -9.29 -0.30 -19.98
CA LEU A 177 -9.28 0.80 -20.94
C LEU A 177 -9.00 0.32 -22.37
N ILE A 178 -8.03 -0.57 -22.56
CA ILE A 178 -7.69 -1.12 -23.88
C ILE A 178 -8.86 -1.95 -24.44
N ILE A 179 -9.49 -2.80 -23.63
CA ILE A 179 -10.69 -3.56 -24.06
C ILE A 179 -11.83 -2.61 -24.40
N LEU A 180 -12.07 -1.57 -23.59
CA LEU A 180 -13.10 -0.57 -23.85
C LEU A 180 -12.86 0.14 -25.19
N ILE A 181 -11.64 0.63 -25.44
CA ILE A 181 -11.29 1.31 -26.69
C ILE A 181 -11.45 0.35 -27.87
N SER A 182 -10.97 -0.90 -27.74
CA SER A 182 -11.15 -1.92 -28.76
C SER A 182 -12.63 -2.17 -29.05
N SER A 183 -13.46 -2.35 -28.02
CA SER A 183 -14.91 -2.54 -28.13
C SER A 183 -15.60 -1.35 -28.80
N ALA A 184 -15.21 -0.13 -28.44
CA ALA A 184 -15.72 1.07 -29.06
C ALA A 184 -15.32 1.17 -30.54
N LEU A 185 -14.11 0.76 -30.93
CA LEU A 185 -13.65 0.83 -32.32
C LEU A 185 -14.30 -0.23 -33.23
N HIS A 186 -14.71 -1.39 -32.69
CA HIS A 186 -15.38 -2.45 -33.45
C HIS A 186 -16.90 -2.24 -33.58
N LYS A 187 -17.46 -1.26 -32.88
CA LYS A 187 -18.90 -1.00 -32.90
C LYS A 187 -19.23 0.02 -33.97
N ASP A 188 -20.22 -0.28 -34.80
CA ASP A 188 -20.76 0.67 -35.77
C ASP A 188 -21.59 1.75 -35.04
N TRP A 189 -20.98 2.91 -34.84
CA TRP A 189 -21.64 4.05 -34.21
C TRP A 189 -22.29 4.94 -35.27
N ASP A 190 -23.59 5.16 -35.13
CA ASP A 190 -24.26 6.27 -35.80
C ASP A 190 -23.79 7.60 -35.17
N PHE A 191 -23.10 8.48 -35.89
CA PHE A 191 -22.60 9.72 -35.27
C PHE A 191 -23.68 10.81 -35.12
N ASP A 192 -24.84 10.65 -35.76
CA ASP A 192 -25.89 11.67 -35.78
C ASP A 192 -26.85 11.54 -34.58
N GLU A 193 -26.89 10.38 -33.93
CA GLU A 193 -27.81 10.11 -32.81
C GLU A 193 -27.09 9.92 -31.47
N VAL A 194 -27.50 10.65 -30.42
CA VAL A 194 -27.03 10.38 -29.05
C VAL A 194 -27.88 9.29 -28.41
N THR A 195 -27.34 8.07 -28.34
CA THR A 195 -28.03 6.93 -27.72
C THR A 195 -27.55 6.68 -26.28
N PRO A 196 -28.38 6.09 -25.40
CA PRO A 196 -27.98 5.78 -24.02
C PRO A 196 -26.71 4.92 -23.92
N ILE A 197 -26.51 4.01 -24.88
CA ILE A 197 -25.30 3.17 -24.93
C ILE A 197 -24.03 3.96 -25.27
N LYS A 198 -24.12 4.98 -26.14
CA LYS A 198 -22.99 5.89 -26.42
C LYS A 198 -22.62 6.67 -25.17
N LEU A 199 -23.62 7.24 -24.49
CA LEU A 199 -23.41 7.96 -23.23
C LEU A 199 -22.76 7.06 -22.16
N PHE A 200 -23.20 5.79 -22.06
CA PHE A 200 -22.61 4.82 -21.15
C PHE A 200 -21.14 4.53 -21.44
N TYR A 201 -20.78 4.30 -22.72
CA TYR A 201 -19.38 4.08 -23.12
C TYR A 201 -18.49 5.30 -22.85
N ILE A 202 -18.98 6.51 -23.16
CA ILE A 202 -18.25 7.75 -22.90
C ILE A 202 -18.06 7.95 -21.40
N ALA A 203 -19.12 7.86 -20.60
CA ALA A 203 -19.06 8.07 -19.15
C ALA A 203 -18.13 7.05 -18.49
N THR A 204 -18.26 5.77 -18.82
CA THR A 204 -17.41 4.71 -18.27
C THR A 204 -15.97 4.84 -18.76
N GLY A 205 -15.76 5.26 -20.01
CA GLY A 205 -14.44 5.55 -20.58
C GLY A 205 -13.72 6.68 -19.84
N VAL A 206 -14.41 7.78 -19.54
CA VAL A 206 -13.84 8.89 -18.73
C VAL A 206 -13.44 8.40 -17.33
N VAL A 207 -14.29 7.60 -16.69
CA VAL A 207 -14.01 7.03 -15.36
C VAL A 207 -12.80 6.11 -15.38
N ILE A 208 -12.74 5.16 -16.33
CA ILE A 208 -11.63 4.20 -16.44
C ILE A 208 -10.33 4.92 -16.83
N PHE A 209 -10.37 5.88 -17.76
CA PHE A 209 -9.20 6.67 -18.13
C PHE A 209 -8.65 7.46 -16.94
N GLY A 210 -9.52 8.16 -16.21
CA GLY A 210 -9.14 8.89 -15.00
C GLY A 210 -8.57 7.96 -13.92
N LEU A 211 -9.15 6.77 -13.75
CA LEU A 211 -8.65 5.74 -12.84
C LEU A 211 -7.25 5.25 -13.26
N SER A 212 -7.05 4.89 -14.53
CA SER A 212 -5.76 4.45 -15.07
C SER A 212 -4.68 5.50 -14.89
N LEU A 213 -4.99 6.78 -15.18
CA LEU A 213 -4.06 7.89 -15.00
C LEU A 213 -3.68 8.08 -13.52
N THR A 214 -4.68 8.06 -12.64
CA THR A 214 -4.47 8.22 -11.19
C THR A 214 -3.66 7.07 -10.60
N LEU A 215 -3.97 5.83 -10.97
CA LEU A 215 -3.23 4.66 -10.49
C LEU A 215 -1.82 4.59 -11.08
N GLY A 216 -1.66 4.92 -12.37
CA GLY A 216 -0.36 4.97 -13.03
C GLY A 216 0.57 6.04 -12.43
N THR A 217 0.05 7.23 -12.13
CA THR A 217 0.82 8.28 -11.44
C THR A 217 1.18 7.88 -10.02
N LEU A 218 0.25 7.26 -9.27
CA LEU A 218 0.52 6.71 -7.95
C LEU A 218 1.58 5.59 -8.00
N LEU A 219 1.53 4.70 -8.99
CA LEU A 219 2.53 3.66 -9.19
C LEU A 219 3.91 4.28 -9.45
N GLY A 220 4.00 5.23 -10.38
CA GLY A 220 5.24 5.94 -10.68
C GLY A 220 5.84 6.63 -9.45
N TRP A 221 4.98 7.26 -8.64
CA TRP A 221 5.36 7.87 -7.37
C TRP A 221 5.99 6.86 -6.40
N HIS A 222 5.34 5.71 -6.19
CA HIS A 222 5.87 4.70 -5.28
C HIS A 222 7.08 3.94 -5.82
N ILE A 223 7.24 3.83 -7.14
CA ILE A 223 8.48 3.36 -7.77
C ILE A 223 9.62 4.31 -7.42
N TYR A 224 9.43 5.63 -7.62
CA TYR A 224 10.42 6.65 -7.25
C TYR A 224 10.81 6.57 -5.77
N LEU A 225 9.83 6.53 -4.87
CA LEU A 225 10.08 6.40 -3.43
C LEU A 225 10.84 5.12 -3.07
N THR A 226 10.53 4.01 -3.73
CA THR A 226 11.20 2.73 -3.50
C THR A 226 12.65 2.75 -4.00
N ILE A 227 12.91 3.38 -5.15
CA ILE A 227 14.27 3.56 -5.70
C ILE A 227 15.14 4.38 -4.76
N HIS A 228 14.59 5.39 -4.07
CA HIS A 228 15.32 6.26 -3.14
C HIS A 228 15.21 5.86 -1.66
N ASN A 229 14.54 4.75 -1.36
CA ASN A 229 14.23 4.28 0.00
C ASN A 229 13.64 5.37 0.90
N MET A 230 12.70 6.14 0.36
CA MET A 230 11.98 7.18 1.07
C MET A 230 10.54 6.76 1.32
N THR A 231 9.93 7.29 2.37
CA THR A 231 8.47 7.37 2.48
C THR A 231 7.97 8.70 1.91
N THR A 232 6.67 8.82 1.66
CA THR A 232 6.03 10.08 1.27
C THR A 232 6.31 11.19 2.30
N ILE A 233 6.31 10.87 3.60
CA ILE A 233 6.64 11.82 4.66
C ILE A 233 8.09 12.28 4.54
N GLU A 234 9.02 11.33 4.41
CA GLU A 234 10.45 11.61 4.27
C GLU A 234 10.77 12.42 3.03
N TYR A 235 10.00 12.28 1.95
CA TYR A 235 10.14 13.12 0.77
C TYR A 235 9.88 14.60 1.07
N TYR A 236 8.79 14.92 1.76
CA TYR A 236 8.48 16.31 2.10
C TYR A 236 9.44 16.87 3.15
N GLU A 237 9.83 16.07 4.15
CA GLU A 237 10.86 16.45 5.12
C GLU A 237 12.21 16.67 4.42
N GLY A 238 12.56 15.82 3.46
CA GLY A 238 13.78 15.89 2.65
C GLY A 238 13.81 17.12 1.73
N LYS A 239 12.69 17.49 1.11
CA LYS A 239 12.59 18.75 0.35
C LYS A 239 12.90 19.98 1.21
N ARG A 240 12.36 20.02 2.43
CA ARG A 240 12.65 21.09 3.38
C ARG A 240 14.12 21.08 3.82
N ALA A 241 14.66 19.89 4.11
CA ALA A 241 16.07 19.73 4.49
C ALA A 241 17.02 20.15 3.36
N ALA A 242 16.71 19.79 2.12
CA ALA A 242 17.48 20.19 0.94
C ALA A 242 17.46 21.70 0.72
N TRP A 243 16.30 22.34 0.90
CA TRP A 243 16.20 23.80 0.82
C TRP A 243 17.01 24.50 1.92
N LEU A 244 17.01 23.98 3.15
CA LEU A 244 17.84 24.53 4.23
C LEU A 244 19.33 24.31 3.97
N ALA A 245 19.72 23.13 3.48
CA ALA A 245 21.10 22.81 3.16
C ALA A 245 21.65 23.74 2.08
N SER A 246 20.88 24.01 1.01
CA SER A 246 21.32 24.89 -0.07
C SER A 246 21.53 26.34 0.39
N LYS A 247 20.74 26.82 1.36
CA LYS A 247 20.94 28.13 2.00
C LYS A 247 22.24 28.22 2.80
N SER A 248 22.73 27.09 3.29
CA SER A 248 23.99 26.98 4.01
C SER A 248 25.16 26.54 3.13
N GLY A 249 24.99 26.48 1.80
CA GLY A 249 26.03 25.98 0.88
C GLY A 249 26.33 24.49 1.00
N LEU A 250 25.43 23.72 1.63
CA LEU A 250 25.56 22.28 1.84
C LEU A 250 24.70 21.50 0.85
N ASN A 251 25.15 20.29 0.52
CA ASN A 251 24.38 19.34 -0.27
C ASN A 251 23.62 18.38 0.63
N TYR A 252 22.31 18.26 0.39
CA TYR A 252 21.47 17.29 1.08
C TYR A 252 21.50 15.94 0.38
N ARG A 253 21.76 14.89 1.16
CA ARG A 253 21.62 13.50 0.74
C ARG A 253 20.69 12.77 1.70
N HIS A 254 19.71 12.05 1.16
CA HIS A 254 18.80 11.27 1.98
C HIS A 254 19.55 10.12 2.68
N LEU A 255 19.42 10.04 4.01
CA LEU A 255 20.23 9.15 4.85
C LEU A 255 20.02 7.66 4.55
N TYR A 256 18.82 7.26 4.14
CA TYR A 256 18.47 5.86 3.88
C TYR A 256 18.65 5.45 2.41
N ASP A 257 19.11 6.37 1.54
CA ASP A 257 19.43 6.05 0.16
C ASP A 257 20.83 5.40 0.08
N VAL A 258 20.85 4.08 0.00
CA VAL A 258 22.06 3.24 -0.05
C VAL A 258 22.30 2.65 -1.45
N GLY A 259 21.64 3.19 -2.47
CA GLY A 259 21.72 2.76 -3.87
C GLY A 259 20.49 1.97 -4.33
N ALA A 260 20.06 2.21 -5.57
CA ALA A 260 18.77 1.79 -6.11
C ALA A 260 18.45 0.29 -5.91
N TYR A 261 19.36 -0.62 -6.28
CA TYR A 261 19.12 -2.06 -6.13
C TYR A 261 18.96 -2.48 -4.66
N LYS A 262 19.80 -1.95 -3.76
CA LYS A 262 19.73 -2.22 -2.32
C LYS A 262 18.43 -1.65 -1.74
N ASN A 263 18.07 -0.42 -2.11
CA ASN A 263 16.84 0.24 -1.70
C ASN A 263 15.60 -0.60 -2.09
N ILE A 264 15.53 -1.04 -3.35
CA ILE A 264 14.44 -1.90 -3.83
C ILE A 264 14.43 -3.23 -3.07
N SER A 265 15.58 -3.86 -2.88
CA SER A 265 15.70 -5.15 -2.18
C SER A 265 15.31 -5.06 -0.70
N LEU A 266 15.58 -3.93 -0.03
CA LEU A 266 15.14 -3.66 1.35
C LEU A 266 13.62 -3.59 1.48
N VAL A 267 12.93 -3.16 0.43
CA VAL A 267 11.46 -3.02 0.40
C VAL A 267 10.78 -4.28 -0.12
N LEU A 268 11.13 -4.71 -1.33
CA LEU A 268 10.46 -5.82 -2.04
C LEU A 268 11.04 -7.20 -1.71
N GLY A 269 12.25 -7.24 -1.15
CA GLY A 269 12.95 -8.44 -0.73
C GLY A 269 14.06 -8.88 -1.69
N PRO A 270 14.89 -9.83 -1.27
CA PRO A 270 16.09 -10.23 -2.00
C PRO A 270 15.81 -11.05 -3.27
N SER A 271 14.59 -11.58 -3.42
CA SER A 271 14.21 -12.42 -4.56
C SER A 271 13.25 -11.66 -5.47
N MET A 272 13.71 -11.33 -6.68
CA MET A 272 12.92 -10.63 -7.71
C MET A 272 11.63 -11.39 -8.07
N LEU A 273 11.69 -12.72 -8.12
CA LEU A 273 10.53 -13.58 -8.42
C LEU A 273 9.38 -13.41 -7.42
N LYS A 274 9.69 -12.95 -6.20
CA LYS A 274 8.71 -12.74 -5.13
C LYS A 274 8.30 -11.29 -4.97
N TRP A 275 8.78 -10.36 -5.80
CA TRP A 275 8.48 -8.93 -5.66
C TRP A 275 6.99 -8.64 -5.82
N LEU A 276 6.32 -9.34 -6.74
CA LEU A 276 4.89 -9.19 -6.99
C LEU A 276 4.01 -10.08 -6.09
N CYS A 277 4.60 -10.82 -5.15
CA CYS A 277 3.86 -11.62 -4.17
C CYS A 277 3.61 -10.79 -2.89
N PRO A 278 2.37 -10.35 -2.59
CA PRO A 278 2.12 -9.40 -1.50
C PRO A 278 2.41 -9.97 -0.10
N ASN A 279 2.36 -11.31 0.05
CA ASN A 279 2.65 -12.00 1.31
C ASN A 279 4.12 -12.38 1.52
N ALA A 280 4.98 -12.21 0.51
CA ALA A 280 6.40 -12.55 0.62
C ALA A 280 7.16 -11.46 1.40
N VAL A 281 7.00 -11.46 2.73
CA VAL A 281 7.59 -10.47 3.65
C VAL A 281 8.54 -11.07 4.67
N SER A 282 8.96 -12.33 4.50
CA SER A 282 9.85 -13.01 5.45
C SER A 282 11.23 -12.35 5.60
N HIS A 283 11.63 -11.50 4.64
CA HIS A 283 12.86 -10.71 4.68
C HIS A 283 12.74 -9.43 5.53
N ILE A 284 11.53 -9.02 5.88
CA ILE A 284 11.29 -7.76 6.58
C ILE A 284 11.68 -7.95 8.06
N LYS A 285 12.68 -7.18 8.50
CA LYS A 285 13.10 -7.08 9.91
C LYS A 285 12.03 -6.38 10.77
N ASP A 286 12.30 -6.21 12.05
CA ASP A 286 11.39 -5.57 13.02
C ASP A 286 10.91 -4.16 12.66
N GLY A 287 11.68 -3.42 11.85
CA GLY A 287 11.39 -2.03 11.47
C GLY A 287 11.83 -1.00 12.49
N LEU A 288 12.70 -1.39 13.43
CA LEU A 288 13.25 -0.53 14.47
C LEU A 288 14.59 0.09 14.07
N SER A 289 15.33 -0.57 13.18
CA SER A 289 16.58 -0.11 12.60
C SER A 289 16.57 -0.21 11.07
N PHE A 290 17.29 0.70 10.41
CA PHE A 290 17.39 0.76 8.95
C PHE A 290 18.84 1.08 8.56
N PRO A 291 19.40 0.39 7.55
CA PRO A 291 20.73 0.70 7.06
C PRO A 291 20.80 2.15 6.57
N THR A 292 21.90 2.82 6.90
CA THR A 292 22.15 4.20 6.50
C THR A 292 23.33 4.30 5.53
N SER A 293 23.39 5.37 4.75
CA SER A 293 24.52 5.62 3.83
C SER A 293 25.86 5.73 4.56
N ARG A 294 25.85 6.07 5.86
CA ARG A 294 27.05 6.19 6.70
C ARG A 294 27.72 4.84 6.97
N GLU A 295 26.96 3.76 7.02
CA GLU A 295 27.49 2.39 7.20
C GLU A 295 28.19 1.85 5.94
N TYR A 296 28.02 2.51 4.80
CA TYR A 296 28.58 2.14 3.50
C TYR A 296 29.60 3.17 2.97
N SER A 297 29.97 4.16 3.79
CA SER A 297 30.95 5.20 3.45
C SER A 297 32.35 4.85 3.90
#